data_AF-A0A4S0FZ63-F1
#
_entry.id   AF-A0A4S0FZ63-F1
#
_cell.length_a   1.000
_cell.length_b   1.000
_cell.length_c   1.000
_cell.angle_alpha   90.00
_cell.angle_beta   90.00
_cell.angle_gamma   90.00
#
_symmetry.space_group_name_H-M   'P 1'
#
loop_
_entity.id
_entity.type
_entity.pdbx_description
1 polymer ?
#
loop_
_entity_poly.entity_id
_entity_poly.type
_entity_poly.pdbx_seq_one_letter_code
_entity_poly.pdbx_strand_id
1 'polypeptide(L)' 'METKANYTIVGIFTLIVIAAAFGFVYWMAEFGRGGPTAQLVVRIPGSANGLSVGSPVRFNGIPVGTVRGL' A
#
# COMPACT_ATOMS: atom_id res chain seq x y z
N MET A 1 -19.58 -1.62 -47.83
CA MET A 1 -19.26 -2.72 -46.88
C MET A 1 -19.85 -2.31 -45.54
N GLU A 2 -20.90 -3.00 -45.08
CA GLU A 2 -21.54 -2.71 -43.79
C GLU A 2 -20.67 -3.23 -42.65
N THR A 3 -19.88 -2.35 -42.05
CA THR A 3 -19.14 -2.67 -40.82
C THR A 3 -20.13 -2.73 -39.67
N LYS A 4 -20.80 -3.88 -39.48
CA LYS A 4 -21.58 -4.15 -38.26
C LYS A 4 -20.60 -4.23 -37.08
N ALA A 5 -20.51 -3.16 -36.30
CA ALA A 5 -19.74 -3.16 -35.07
C ALA A 5 -20.36 -4.16 -34.09
N ASN A 6 -19.57 -5.13 -33.63
CA ASN A 6 -20.03 -6.09 -32.63
C ASN A 6 -19.91 -5.45 -31.24
N TYR A 7 -20.98 -4.79 -30.79
CA TYR A 7 -21.05 -4.15 -29.47
C TYR A 7 -20.80 -5.12 -28.32
N THR A 8 -21.06 -6.42 -28.50
CA THR A 8 -20.74 -7.45 -27.49
C THR A 8 -19.24 -7.57 -27.27
N ILE A 9 -18.44 -7.54 -28.35
CA ILE A 9 -16.97 -7.59 -28.24
C ILE A 9 -16.45 -6.34 -27.55
N VAL A 10 -16.99 -5.16 -27.90
CA VAL A 10 -16.61 -3.90 -27.27
C VAL A 10 -16.94 -3.94 -25.77
N GLY A 11 -18.15 -4.39 -25.40
CA GLY A 11 -18.55 -4.52 -24.01
C GLY A 11 -17.65 -5.46 -23.21
N ILE A 12 -17.33 -6.64 -23.76
CA ILE A 12 -16.40 -7.58 -23.12
C ILE A 12 -15.02 -6.96 -22.94
N PHE A 13 -14.50 -6.29 -23.97
CA PHE A 13 -13.20 -5.62 -23.89
C PHE A 13 -13.19 -4.55 -22.80
N THR A 14 -14.23 -3.70 -22.74
CA THR A 14 -14.35 -2.69 -21.69
C THR A 14 -14.37 -3.30 -20.29
N LEU A 15 -15.11 -4.39 -20.07
CA LEU A 15 -15.14 -5.10 -18.79
C LEU A 15 -13.77 -5.66 -18.40
N ILE A 16 -13.03 -6.24 -19.35
CA ILE A 16 -11.67 -6.76 -19.10
C ILE A 16 -10.73 -5.63 -18.70
N VAL A 17 -10.77 -4.49 -19.39
CA VAL A 17 -9.93 -3.33 -19.07
C VAL A 17 -10.25 -2.80 -17.67
N ILE A 18 -11.52 -2.72 -17.31
CA ILE A 18 -11.95 -2.31 -15.96
C ILE A 18 -11.42 -3.28 -14.90
N ALA A 19 -11.60 -4.59 -15.11
CA ALA A 19 -11.10 -5.61 -14.18
C ALA A 19 -9.57 -5.56 -14.03
N ALA A 20 -8.84 -5.37 -15.13
CA ALA A 20 -7.39 -5.22 -15.12
C ALA A 20 -6.94 -3.97 -14.36
N ALA A 21 -7.65 -2.84 -14.54
CA ALA A 21 -7.37 -1.61 -13.80
C ALA A 21 -7.55 -1.81 -12.29
N PHE A 22 -8.66 -2.43 -11.87
CA PHE A 22 -8.87 -2.76 -10.45
C PHE A 22 -7.82 -3.75 -9.92
N GLY A 23 -7.50 -4.78 -10.68
CA GLY A 23 -6.45 -5.73 -10.32
C GLY A 23 -5.09 -5.05 -10.15
N PHE A 24 -4.74 -4.12 -11.04
CA PHE A 24 -3.50 -3.36 -10.98
C PHE A 24 -3.44 -2.45 -9.75
N VAL A 25 -4.53 -1.72 -9.45
CA VAL A 25 -4.62 -0.86 -8.26
C VAL A 25 -4.51 -1.69 -6.98
N TYR A 26 -5.21 -2.82 -6.91
CA TYR A 26 -5.14 -3.73 -5.76
C TYR A 26 -3.72 -4.28 -5.56
N TRP A 27 -3.10 -4.74 -6.65
CA TRP A 27 -1.72 -5.23 -6.64
C TRP A 27 -0.74 -4.15 -6.16
N MET A 28 -0.84 -2.94 -6.69
CA MET A 28 0.02 -1.82 -6.28
C MET A 28 -0.14 -1.45 -4.80
N ALA A 29 -1.37 -1.50 -4.27
CA ALA A 29 -1.65 -1.21 -2.88
C ALA A 29 -1.03 -2.24 -1.92
N GLU A 30 -0.94 -3.50 -2.33
CA GLU A 30 -0.38 -4.57 -1.50
C GLU A 30 1.16 -4.60 -1.55
N PHE A 31 1.76 -4.37 -2.72
CA PHE A 31 3.22 -4.38 -2.88
C PHE A 31 3.94 -3.20 -2.19
N GLY A 32 3.20 -2.16 -1.76
CA GLY A 32 3.75 -1.04 -0.99
C GLY A 32 3.78 -1.26 0.53
N ARG A 33 3.09 -2.29 1.04
CA ARG A 33 3.11 -2.62 2.47
C ARG A 33 4.38 -3.42 2.73
N GLY A 34 5.38 -2.76 3.32
CA GLY A 34 6.61 -3.42 3.77
C GLY A 34 6.30 -4.71 4.54
N GLY A 35 7.18 -5.70 4.44
CA GLY A 35 6.96 -7.07 4.93
C GLY A 35 6.49 -7.15 6.40
N PRO A 36 6.14 -8.37 6.88
CA PRO A 36 5.50 -8.56 8.18
C PRO A 36 6.20 -7.78 9.29
N THR A 37 5.51 -6.78 9.84
CA THR A 37 6.00 -5.95 10.94
C THR A 37 5.47 -6.48 12.26
N ALA A 38 6.37 -6.73 13.21
CA ALA A 38 6.01 -7.10 14.57
C ALA A 38 5.86 -5.83 15.43
N GLN A 39 4.92 -5.86 16.39
CA GLN A 39 4.86 -4.81 17.41
C GLN A 39 5.99 -5.02 18.41
N LEU A 40 6.80 -3.98 18.62
CA LEU A 40 7.89 -3.97 19.58
C LEU A 40 7.65 -2.87 20.61
N VAL A 41 7.64 -3.24 21.88
CA VAL A 41 7.55 -2.30 22.99
C VAL A 41 8.94 -2.12 23.58
N VAL A 42 9.42 -0.87 23.61
CA VAL A 42 10.72 -0.50 24.17
C VAL A 42 10.49 0.35 25.41
N ARG A 43 11.07 -0.05 26.54
CA ARG A 43 11.05 0.76 27.77
C ARG A 43 12.25 1.69 27.77
N ILE A 44 12.00 3.00 27.77
CA ILE A 44 13.05 4.03 27.82
C ILE A 44 13.18 4.49 29.28
N PRO A 45 14.28 4.16 29.98
CA PRO A 45 14.53 4.69 31.32
C PRO A 45 14.96 6.17 31.19
N GLY A 46 14.01 7.10 31.27
CA GLY A 46 14.26 8.54 31.16
C GLY A 46 13.20 9.27 30.35
N SER A 47 13.49 10.51 29.95
CA SER A 47 12.59 11.31 29.12
C SER A 47 12.72 10.95 27.64
N ALA A 48 11.60 10.64 26.99
CA ALA A 48 11.48 10.47 25.54
C ALA A 48 11.13 11.81 24.83
N ASN A 49 11.65 12.93 25.34
CA ASN A 49 11.38 14.26 24.78
C ASN A 49 11.67 14.30 23.27
N GLY A 50 10.67 14.73 22.49
CA GLY A 50 10.75 14.79 21.02
C GLY A 50 10.29 13.54 20.28
N LEU A 51 9.88 12.47 21.00
CA LEU A 51 9.23 11.31 20.40
C LEU A 51 7.72 11.53 20.32
N SER A 52 7.15 11.34 19.12
CA SER A 52 5.71 11.50 18.87
C SER A 52 5.17 10.28 18.13
N VAL A 53 3.85 10.05 18.25
CA VAL A 53 3.16 9.07 17.40
C VAL A 53 3.36 9.46 15.94
N GLY A 54 3.73 8.50 15.09
CA GLY A 54 4.08 8.73 13.69
C GLY A 54 5.56 9.06 13.43
N SER A 55 6.37 9.28 14.46
CA SER A 55 7.83 9.42 14.28
C SER A 55 8.43 8.18 13.59
N PRO A 56 9.32 8.35 12.60
CA PRO A 56 9.91 7.23 11.88
C PRO A 56 10.89 6.45 12.75
N VAL A 57 10.69 5.13 12.85
CA VAL A 57 11.66 4.21 13.43
C VAL A 57 12.67 3.84 12.36
N ARG A 58 13.96 4.05 12.63
CA ARG A 58 15.04 3.83 11.67
C ARG A 58 15.99 2.74 12.15
N PHE A 59 16.44 1.90 11.23
CA PHE A 59 17.53 0.95 11.43
C PHE A 59 18.68 1.34 10.50
N ASN A 60 19.85 1.69 11.06
CA ASN A 60 20.99 2.20 10.30
C ASN A 60 20.64 3.37 9.35
N GLY A 61 19.73 4.24 9.78
CA GLY A 61 19.24 5.38 8.99
C GLY A 61 18.10 5.06 8.01
N ILE A 62 17.79 3.78 7.77
CA ILE A 62 16.71 3.35 6.87
C ILE A 62 15.39 3.32 7.66
N PRO A 63 14.30 3.97 7.19
CA PRO A 63 13.01 3.90 7.84
C PRO A 63 12.43 2.49 7.74
N VAL A 64 12.15 1.87 8.88
CA VAL A 64 11.61 0.50 8.97
C VAL A 64 10.22 0.45 9.59
N GLY A 65 9.73 1.56 10.15
CA GLY A 65 8.40 1.63 10.75
C GLY A 65 8.09 3.00 11.34
N THR A 66 7.02 3.07 12.11
CA THR A 66 6.57 4.28 12.81
C THR A 66 6.16 3.98 14.24
N VAL A 67 6.35 4.95 15.13
CA VAL A 67 5.87 4.87 16.52
C VAL A 67 4.35 4.85 16.52
N ARG A 68 3.75 3.81 17.11
CA ARG A 68 2.29 3.63 17.20
C ARG A 68 1.68 4.16 18.51
N GLY A 69 2.47 4.32 19.56
CA GLY A 69 2.03 4.77 20.89
C GLY A 69 3.23 5.10 21.79
N LEU A 70 2.96 5.88 22.83
CA LEU A 70 3.91 6.30 23.87
C LEU A 70 3.47 5.76 25.24
#